data_AF-A0A6I6AMW1-F1
#
_entry.id   AF-A0A6I6AMW1-F1
#
_cell.length_a   1.000
_cell.length_b   1.000
_cell.length_c   1.000
_cell.angle_alpha   90.00
_cell.angle_beta   90.00
_cell.angle_gamma   90.00
#
_symmetry.space_group_name_H-M   'P 1'
#
loop_
_entity.id
_entity.type
_entity.pdbx_description
1 polymer ?
#
loop_
_entity_poly.entity_id
_entity_poly.type
_entity_poly.pdbx_seq_one_letter_code
_entity_poly.pdbx_strand_id
1 'polypeptide(L)'
;MSEQTEQSTDPTFGTRFKTALKNLGIGIVFLIAGLFLLWHNESRILEREQSITQAEAVLSEAAADAESGADTKSAPQDTQVTTPFRWALRLGGWVILFLGLATLFKPLVVLVEKIPLIANFVGRGITVFALLSSLSLTLILISAVWMVARPVFGALMLLAGIVPLFTLYRSGRKARLKQAWKNA
;
A
#
# COMPACT_ATOMS: atom_id res chain seq x y z
N MET A 1 -49.43 8.62 -23.26
CA MET A 1 -48.23 7.88 -22.81
C MET A 1 -47.03 8.71 -23.22
N SER A 2 -46.60 9.62 -22.35
CA SER A 2 -45.54 10.60 -22.61
C SER A 2 -44.19 9.96 -22.33
N GLU A 3 -43.52 9.47 -23.36
CA GLU A 3 -42.12 9.06 -23.24
C GLU A 3 -41.26 10.31 -23.08
N GLN A 4 -40.96 10.65 -21.82
CA GLN A 4 -39.89 11.59 -21.51
C GLN A 4 -38.58 10.88 -21.85
N THR A 5 -38.04 11.20 -23.02
CA THR A 5 -36.67 10.85 -23.39
C THR A 5 -35.72 11.58 -22.44
N GLU A 6 -35.17 10.87 -21.46
CA GLU A 6 -34.10 11.38 -20.60
C GLU A 6 -32.89 11.75 -21.49
N GLN A 7 -32.72 13.04 -21.78
CA GLN A 7 -31.52 13.54 -22.43
C GLN A 7 -30.34 13.46 -21.45
N SER A 8 -29.52 12.40 -21.57
CA SER A 8 -28.25 12.32 -20.86
C SER A 8 -27.30 13.39 -21.39
N THR A 9 -27.23 14.51 -20.68
CA THR A 9 -26.23 15.54 -20.97
C THR A 9 -24.88 15.04 -20.50
N ASP A 10 -24.10 14.47 -21.43
CA ASP A 10 -22.75 14.01 -21.11
C ASP A 10 -21.86 15.19 -20.69
N PRO A 11 -21.10 15.06 -19.58
CA PRO A 11 -20.31 16.17 -19.08
C PRO A 11 -19.19 16.54 -20.05
N THR A 12 -19.09 17.83 -20.39
CA THR A 12 -18.03 18.40 -21.21
C THR A 12 -16.65 18.03 -20.67
N PHE A 13 -15.69 17.79 -21.58
CA PHE A 13 -14.29 17.44 -21.27
C PHE A 13 -13.69 18.26 -20.12
N GLY A 14 -13.86 19.59 -20.14
CA GLY A 14 -13.30 20.49 -19.11
C GLY A 14 -13.83 20.20 -17.71
N THR A 15 -15.12 19.89 -17.58
CA THR A 15 -15.75 19.52 -16.31
C THR A 15 -15.18 18.21 -15.77
N ARG A 16 -14.94 17.23 -16.65
CA ARG A 16 -14.34 15.94 -16.29
C ARG A 16 -12.88 16.08 -15.86
N PHE A 17 -12.10 16.90 -16.56
CA PHE A 17 -10.70 17.17 -16.21
C PHE A 17 -10.58 17.90 -14.86
N LYS A 18 -11.39 18.95 -14.64
CA LYS A 18 -11.43 19.67 -13.37
C LYS A 18 -11.85 18.76 -12.21
N THR A 19 -12.80 17.86 -12.47
CA THR A 19 -13.23 16.84 -11.50
C THR A 19 -12.09 15.86 -11.18
N ALA A 20 -11.35 15.41 -12.19
CA ALA A 20 -10.18 14.55 -11.99
C ALA A 20 -9.07 15.27 -11.19
N LEU A 21 -8.84 16.55 -11.44
CA LEU A 21 -7.84 17.34 -10.72
C LEU A 21 -8.21 17.56 -9.25
N LYS A 22 -9.49 17.77 -8.92
CA LYS A 22 -9.95 17.80 -7.53
C LYS A 22 -9.73 16.45 -6.84
N ASN A 23 -10.05 15.36 -7.53
CA ASN A 23 -9.86 14.00 -7.01
C ASN A 23 -8.38 13.63 -6.84
N LEU A 24 -7.47 14.27 -7.58
CA LEU A 24 -6.02 14.09 -7.41
C LEU A 24 -5.56 14.50 -6.01
N GLY A 25 -6.05 15.63 -5.49
CA GLY A 25 -5.70 16.09 -4.15
C GLY A 25 -6.10 15.10 -3.06
N ILE A 26 -7.31 14.54 -3.17
CA ILE A 26 -7.79 13.48 -2.27
C ILE A 26 -6.91 12.22 -2.39
N GLY A 27 -6.46 11.90 -3.60
CA GLY A 27 -5.53 10.79 -3.84
C GLY A 27 -4.20 10.93 -3.10
N ILE A 28 -3.63 12.14 -3.10
CA ILE A 28 -2.39 12.43 -2.36
C ILE A 28 -2.60 12.26 -0.85
N VAL A 29 -3.74 12.73 -0.33
CA VAL A 29 -4.10 12.53 1.09
C VAL A 29 -4.19 11.04 1.42
N PHE A 30 -4.80 10.23 0.55
CA PHE A 30 -4.83 8.77 0.72
C PHE A 30 -3.45 8.14 0.67
N LEU A 31 -2.54 8.60 -0.21
CA LEU A 31 -1.17 8.09 -0.20
C LEU A 31 -0.50 8.35 1.15
N ILE A 32 -0.56 9.58 1.65
CA ILE A 32 0.04 9.95 2.93
C ILE A 32 -0.60 9.14 4.09
N ALA A 33 -1.93 9.09 4.14
CA ALA A 33 -2.66 8.36 5.16
C ALA A 33 -2.34 6.85 5.14
N GLY A 34 -2.26 6.25 3.95
CA GLY A 34 -1.92 4.84 3.77
C GLY A 34 -0.50 4.52 4.24
N LEU A 35 0.49 5.34 3.85
CA LEU A 35 1.87 5.20 4.34
C LEU A 35 1.94 5.35 5.86
N PHE A 36 1.31 6.39 6.39
CA PHE A 36 1.33 6.66 7.84
C PHE A 36 0.67 5.53 8.63
N LEU A 37 -0.48 5.03 8.16
CA LEU A 37 -1.19 3.93 8.81
C LEU A 37 -0.38 2.63 8.78
N LEU A 38 0.24 2.29 7.65
CA LEU A 38 1.11 1.13 7.54
C LEU A 38 2.35 1.26 8.42
N TRP A 39 3.02 2.40 8.37
CA TRP A 39 4.20 2.69 9.18
C TRP A 39 3.88 2.58 10.66
N HIS A 40 2.86 3.29 11.12
CA HIS A 40 2.47 3.30 12.52
C HIS A 40 2.04 1.90 12.99
N ASN A 41 1.27 1.17 12.17
CA ASN A 41 0.89 -0.21 12.51
C ASN A 41 2.12 -1.12 12.65
N GLU A 42 3.11 -1.00 11.77
CA GLU A 42 4.29 -1.86 11.78
C GLU A 42 5.26 -1.51 12.92
N SER A 43 5.46 -0.22 13.23
CA SER A 43 6.29 0.20 14.37
C SER A 43 5.76 -0.32 15.71
N ARG A 44 4.43 -0.30 15.91
CA ARG A 44 3.79 -0.79 17.15
C ARG A 44 3.96 -2.29 17.36
N ILE A 45 4.26 -3.05 16.30
CA ILE A 45 4.55 -4.48 16.40
C ILE A 45 5.99 -4.69 16.87
N LEU A 46 6.93 -3.88 16.36
CA LEU A 46 8.33 -3.95 16.80
C LEU A 46 8.50 -3.62 18.29
N GLU A 47 7.81 -2.57 18.76
CA GLU A 47 7.83 -2.16 20.17
C GLU A 47 7.41 -3.30 21.11
N ARG A 48 6.47 -4.15 20.68
CA ARG A 48 5.98 -5.29 21.46
C ARG A 48 6.95 -6.46 21.48
N GLU A 49 7.66 -6.71 20.37
CA GLU A 49 8.69 -7.74 20.36
C GLU A 49 9.83 -7.36 21.31
N GLN A 50 10.25 -6.09 21.31
CA GLN A 50 11.30 -5.59 22.19
C GLN A 50 10.90 -5.65 23.67
N SER A 51 9.66 -5.29 24.01
CA SER A 51 9.21 -5.32 25.40
C SER A 51 9.16 -6.75 25.97
N ILE A 52 8.89 -7.77 25.13
CA ILE A 52 8.93 -9.17 25.55
C ILE A 52 10.36 -9.61 25.83
N THR A 53 11.31 -9.32 24.93
CA THR A 53 12.73 -9.64 25.15
C THR A 53 13.29 -8.94 26.40
N GLN A 54 12.92 -7.67 26.61
CA GLN A 54 13.33 -6.91 27.79
C GLN A 54 12.69 -7.47 29.07
N ALA A 55 11.42 -7.88 29.04
CA ALA A 55 10.77 -8.53 30.17
C ALA A 55 11.46 -9.85 30.53
N GLU A 56 11.83 -10.66 29.53
CA GLU A 56 12.63 -11.88 29.74
C GLU A 56 13.99 -11.58 30.39
N ALA A 57 14.68 -10.53 29.93
CA ALA A 57 15.95 -10.11 30.51
C ALA A 57 15.81 -9.70 31.98
N VAL A 58 14.80 -8.88 32.32
CA VAL A 58 14.51 -8.47 33.71
C VAL A 58 14.14 -9.68 34.57
N LEU A 59 13.39 -10.65 34.05
CA LEU A 59 13.09 -11.88 34.79
C LEU A 59 14.34 -12.73 35.02
N SER A 60 15.30 -12.77 34.08
CA SER A 60 16.56 -13.49 34.25
C SER A 60 17.49 -12.80 35.27
N GLU A 61 17.50 -11.48 35.30
CA GLU A 61 18.23 -10.67 36.28
C GLU A 61 17.57 -10.77 37.67
N ALA A 62 16.25 -10.62 37.75
CA ALA A 62 15.50 -10.82 38.98
C ALA A 62 15.62 -12.26 39.51
N ALA A 63 15.74 -13.28 38.64
CA ALA A 63 16.02 -14.65 39.06
C ALA A 63 17.47 -14.84 39.55
N ALA A 64 18.41 -14.05 39.04
CA ALA A 64 19.76 -13.98 39.59
C ALA A 64 19.80 -13.25 40.95
N ASP A 65 18.90 -12.27 41.15
CA ASP A 65 18.74 -11.49 42.39
C ASP A 65 17.72 -12.10 43.38
N ALA A 66 17.03 -13.18 43.02
CA ALA A 66 15.96 -13.82 43.80
C ALA A 66 16.42 -14.54 45.08
N GLU A 67 17.59 -14.19 45.62
CA GLU A 67 17.91 -14.38 47.03
C GLU A 67 17.26 -13.30 47.93
N SER A 68 16.64 -12.24 47.40
CA SER A 68 15.94 -11.25 48.24
C SER A 68 14.74 -10.56 47.58
N GLY A 69 13.53 -10.93 48.04
CA GLY A 69 12.38 -10.02 48.13
C GLY A 69 11.52 -9.87 46.88
N ALA A 70 10.39 -10.57 46.84
CA ALA A 70 9.39 -10.49 45.79
C ALA A 70 8.37 -9.36 46.06
N ASP A 71 8.35 -8.34 45.21
CA ASP A 71 7.21 -7.42 45.04
C ASP A 71 6.77 -7.44 43.57
N THR A 72 5.80 -8.30 43.25
CA THR A 72 5.21 -8.38 41.91
C THR A 72 4.14 -7.32 41.75
N LYS A 73 4.49 -6.17 41.15
CA LYS A 73 3.51 -5.17 40.73
C LYS A 73 2.83 -5.64 39.44
N SER A 74 1.54 -5.97 39.55
CA SER A 74 0.67 -6.44 38.48
C SER A 74 0.69 -5.49 37.28
N ALA A 75 1.00 -6.03 36.10
CA ALA A 75 1.03 -5.31 34.84
C ALA A 75 -0.37 -4.83 34.39
N PRO A 76 -0.49 -3.68 33.69
CA PRO A 76 -1.76 -3.20 33.15
C PRO A 76 -2.35 -4.20 32.16
N GLN A 77 -3.66 -4.36 32.22
CA GLN A 77 -4.42 -5.30 31.39
C GLN A 77 -4.54 -4.74 29.95
N ASP A 78 -3.52 -5.00 29.13
CA ASP A 78 -3.45 -4.50 27.76
C ASP A 78 -4.52 -5.13 26.87
N THR A 79 -5.30 -4.28 26.21
CA THR A 79 -6.32 -4.63 25.23
C THR A 79 -5.73 -5.57 24.16
N GLN A 80 -6.06 -6.86 24.26
CA GLN A 80 -5.59 -7.91 23.35
C GLN A 80 -6.10 -7.63 21.93
N VAL A 81 -5.34 -6.84 21.16
CA VAL A 81 -5.61 -6.66 19.73
C VAL A 81 -5.45 -8.01 19.05
N THR A 82 -6.59 -8.54 18.61
CA THR A 82 -6.69 -9.87 18.02
C THR A 82 -5.80 -9.95 16.77
N THR A 83 -5.15 -11.08 16.55
CA THR A 83 -4.30 -11.34 15.38
C THR A 83 -4.95 -10.90 14.06
N PRO A 84 -6.23 -11.24 13.74
CA PRO A 84 -6.84 -10.82 12.48
C PRO A 84 -6.94 -9.30 12.32
N PHE A 85 -7.13 -8.54 13.40
CA PHE A 85 -7.22 -7.08 13.34
C PHE A 85 -5.90 -6.45 12.85
N ARG A 86 -4.75 -7.02 13.23
CA ARG A 86 -3.42 -6.53 12.80
C ARG A 86 -3.20 -6.74 11.29
N TRP A 87 -3.66 -7.88 10.76
CA TRP A 87 -3.62 -8.14 9.32
C TRP A 87 -4.63 -7.27 8.55
N ALA A 88 -5.80 -7.02 9.13
CA ALA A 88 -6.81 -6.14 8.55
C ALA A 88 -6.31 -4.70 8.41
N LEU A 89 -5.55 -4.17 9.38
CA LEU A 89 -4.91 -2.86 9.29
C LEU A 89 -3.89 -2.77 8.14
N ARG A 90 -3.08 -3.82 7.95
CA ARG A 90 -2.14 -3.88 6.80
C ARG A 90 -2.88 -3.92 5.47
N LEU A 91 -3.90 -4.76 5.36
CA LEU A 91 -4.73 -4.84 4.16
C LEU A 91 -5.44 -3.50 3.89
N GLY A 92 -5.99 -2.87 4.92
CA GLY A 92 -6.62 -1.56 4.84
C GLY A 92 -5.66 -0.47 4.38
N GLY A 93 -4.44 -0.44 4.94
CA GLY A 93 -3.40 0.49 4.53
C GLY A 93 -2.95 0.28 3.08
N TRP A 94 -2.80 -0.97 2.63
CA TRP A 94 -2.53 -1.30 1.23
C TRP A 94 -3.66 -0.86 0.30
N VAL A 95 -4.92 -1.08 0.69
CA VAL A 95 -6.10 -0.64 -0.07
C VAL A 95 -6.12 0.88 -0.18
N ILE A 96 -5.91 1.62 0.91
CA ILE A 96 -5.85 3.08 0.90
C ILE A 96 -4.73 3.57 -0.03
N LEU A 97 -3.55 2.96 0.03
CA LEU A 97 -2.43 3.23 -0.88
C LEU A 97 -2.79 2.99 -2.35
N PHE A 98 -3.43 1.86 -2.64
CA PHE A 98 -3.90 1.50 -3.97
C PHE A 98 -4.90 2.54 -4.50
N LEU A 99 -5.89 2.92 -3.71
CA LEU A 99 -6.86 3.95 -4.10
C LEU A 99 -6.17 5.28 -4.37
N GLY A 100 -5.26 5.72 -3.50
CA GLY A 100 -4.48 6.93 -3.68
C GLY A 100 -3.70 6.92 -4.99
N LEU A 101 -3.00 5.81 -5.27
CA LEU A 101 -2.21 5.65 -6.49
C LEU A 101 -3.08 5.57 -7.75
N ALA A 102 -4.20 4.86 -7.71
CA ALA A 102 -5.16 4.79 -8.81
C ALA A 102 -5.78 6.15 -9.14
N THR A 103 -6.07 6.98 -8.12
CA THR A 103 -6.56 8.35 -8.34
C THR A 103 -5.50 9.28 -8.91
N LEU A 104 -4.22 9.02 -8.67
CA LEU A 104 -3.11 9.81 -9.22
C LEU A 104 -3.10 9.81 -10.76
N PHE A 105 -3.48 8.67 -11.35
CA PHE A 105 -3.50 8.49 -12.80
C PHE A 105 -4.84 8.86 -13.46
N LYS A 106 -5.89 9.20 -12.69
CA LYS A 106 -7.20 9.58 -13.26
C LYS A 106 -7.13 10.76 -14.24
N PRO A 107 -6.42 11.87 -13.95
CA PRO A 107 -6.30 12.98 -14.90
C PRO A 107 -5.70 12.55 -16.24
N LEU A 108 -4.73 11.63 -16.21
CA LEU A 108 -4.09 11.06 -17.40
C LEU A 108 -5.09 10.28 -18.26
N VAL A 109 -6.01 9.53 -17.66
CA VAL A 109 -7.07 8.81 -18.41
C VAL A 109 -7.99 9.78 -19.14
N VAL A 110 -8.40 10.87 -18.48
CA VAL A 110 -9.29 11.88 -19.09
C VAL A 110 -8.63 12.56 -20.29
N LEU A 111 -7.31 12.80 -20.23
CA LEU A 111 -6.54 13.35 -21.36
C LEU A 111 -6.55 12.42 -22.59
N VAL A 112 -6.49 11.11 -22.37
CA VAL A 112 -6.40 10.09 -23.43
C VAL A 112 -7.77 9.70 -24.00
N GLU A 113 -8.86 10.07 -23.32
CA GLU A 113 -10.24 9.70 -23.69
C GLU A 113 -10.65 10.14 -25.10
N LYS A 114 -9.98 11.15 -25.67
CA LYS A 114 -10.19 11.58 -27.06
C LYS A 114 -9.82 10.51 -28.09
N ILE A 115 -9.07 9.48 -27.71
CA ILE A 115 -8.66 8.37 -28.59
C ILE A 115 -9.23 7.05 -28.02
N PRO A 116 -10.37 6.54 -28.54
CA PRO A 116 -11.12 5.43 -27.91
C PRO A 116 -10.32 4.11 -27.83
N LEU A 117 -9.43 3.86 -28.78
CA LEU A 117 -8.53 2.69 -28.77
C LEU A 117 -7.54 2.71 -27.60
N ILE A 118 -6.99 3.89 -27.28
CA ILE A 118 -5.97 4.05 -26.24
C ILE A 118 -6.64 4.15 -24.87
N ALA A 119 -7.79 4.81 -24.78
CA ALA A 119 -8.54 4.98 -23.53
C ALA A 119 -8.87 3.63 -22.85
N ASN A 120 -9.35 2.64 -23.61
CA ASN A 120 -9.70 1.32 -23.08
C ASN A 120 -8.49 0.50 -22.61
N PHE A 121 -7.32 0.72 -23.19
CA PHE A 121 -6.07 0.04 -22.80
C PHE A 121 -5.43 0.74 -21.60
N VAL A 122 -5.39 2.07 -21.62
CA VAL A 122 -4.81 2.90 -20.57
C VAL A 122 -5.62 2.82 -19.28
N GLY A 123 -6.96 2.85 -19.33
CA GLY A 123 -7.79 2.70 -18.14
C GLY A 123 -7.58 1.37 -17.41
N ARG A 124 -7.58 0.25 -18.13
CA ARG A 124 -7.31 -1.09 -17.55
C ARG A 124 -5.83 -1.26 -17.16
N GLY A 125 -4.90 -0.76 -17.96
CA GLY A 125 -3.47 -0.85 -17.70
C GLY A 125 -3.06 -0.07 -16.45
N ILE A 126 -3.62 1.13 -16.24
CA ILE A 126 -3.34 1.98 -15.09
C ILE A 126 -3.79 1.32 -13.78
N THR A 127 -4.96 0.70 -13.75
CA THR A 127 -5.44 0.03 -12.52
C THR A 127 -4.57 -1.15 -12.14
N VAL A 128 -4.18 -1.98 -13.10
CA VAL A 128 -3.23 -3.08 -12.89
C VAL A 128 -1.86 -2.55 -12.46
N PHE A 129 -1.36 -1.51 -13.14
CA PHE A 129 -0.10 -0.86 -12.80
C PHE A 129 -0.12 -0.30 -11.37
N ALA A 130 -1.19 0.38 -10.99
CA ALA A 130 -1.37 0.95 -9.65
C ALA A 130 -1.44 -0.15 -8.59
N LEU A 131 -2.10 -1.28 -8.88
CA LEU A 131 -2.20 -2.42 -7.96
C LEU A 131 -0.84 -3.09 -7.73
N LEU A 132 -0.08 -3.33 -8.80
CA LEU A 132 1.26 -3.91 -8.69
C LEU A 132 2.23 -2.95 -7.99
N SER A 133 2.12 -1.66 -8.29
CA SER A 133 2.97 -0.63 -7.68
C SER A 133 2.63 -0.42 -6.21
N SER A 134 1.35 -0.39 -5.82
CA SER A 134 0.95 -0.26 -4.42
C SER A 134 1.38 -1.46 -3.58
N LEU A 135 1.30 -2.67 -4.16
CA LEU A 135 1.81 -3.89 -3.53
C LEU A 135 3.32 -3.79 -3.30
N SER A 136 4.07 -3.41 -4.34
CA SER A 136 5.52 -3.20 -4.24
C SER A 136 5.89 -2.17 -3.17
N LEU A 137 5.24 -1.00 -3.15
CA LEU A 137 5.46 0.04 -2.14
C LEU A 137 5.19 -0.46 -0.72
N THR A 138 4.12 -1.24 -0.54
CA THR A 138 3.76 -1.80 0.77
C THR A 138 4.81 -2.81 1.24
N LEU A 139 5.31 -3.67 0.36
CA LEU A 139 6.40 -4.61 0.70
C LEU A 139 7.69 -3.88 1.08
N ILE A 140 8.07 -2.85 0.33
CA ILE A 140 9.27 -2.05 0.62
C ILE A 140 9.13 -1.34 1.97
N LEU A 141 7.96 -0.77 2.27
CA LEU A 141 7.72 -0.08 3.54
C LEU A 141 7.78 -1.04 4.73
N ILE A 142 7.14 -2.21 4.64
CA ILE A 142 7.21 -3.25 5.70
C ILE A 142 8.66 -3.73 5.86
N SER A 143 9.35 -3.98 4.74
CA SER A 143 10.76 -4.39 4.74
C SER A 143 11.66 -3.39 5.47
N ALA A 144 11.50 -2.08 5.22
CA ALA A 144 12.27 -1.02 5.87
C ALA A 144 12.08 -1.02 7.39
N VAL A 145 10.86 -1.29 7.88
CA VAL A 145 10.58 -1.38 9.32
C VAL A 145 11.25 -2.63 9.92
N TRP A 146 11.10 -3.79 9.28
CA TRP A 146 11.67 -5.05 9.79
C TRP A 146 13.19 -5.14 9.68
N MET A 147 13.85 -4.29 8.89
CA MET A 147 15.32 -4.25 8.83
C MET A 147 15.97 -3.96 10.19
N VAL A 148 15.30 -3.22 11.07
CA VAL A 148 15.82 -2.86 12.40
C VAL A 148 15.73 -4.03 13.38
N ALA A 149 14.58 -4.71 13.44
CA ALA A 149 14.36 -5.79 14.39
C ALA A 149 14.85 -7.16 13.89
N ARG A 150 14.75 -7.43 12.59
CA ARG A 150 15.12 -8.72 11.97
C ARG A 150 15.68 -8.48 10.55
N PRO A 151 16.97 -8.09 10.41
CA PRO A 151 17.55 -7.61 9.15
C PRO A 151 17.45 -8.61 7.99
N VAL A 152 17.56 -9.92 8.27
CA VAL A 152 17.44 -10.97 7.25
C VAL A 152 16.03 -11.03 6.66
N PHE A 153 14.99 -10.92 7.50
CA PHE A 153 13.60 -10.95 7.04
C PHE A 153 13.25 -9.69 6.25
N GLY A 154 13.72 -8.53 6.72
CA GLY A 154 13.62 -7.27 5.99
C GLY A 154 14.25 -7.36 4.60
N ALA A 155 15.49 -7.85 4.49
CA ALA A 155 16.19 -7.96 3.21
C ALA A 155 15.46 -8.89 2.21
N LEU A 156 14.93 -10.02 2.68
CA LEU A 156 14.18 -10.95 1.83
C LEU A 156 12.88 -10.34 1.29
N MET A 157 12.14 -9.61 2.14
CA MET A 157 10.96 -8.87 1.69
C MET A 157 11.29 -7.72 0.74
N LEU A 158 12.45 -7.07 0.88
CA LEU A 158 12.90 -6.01 -0.02
C LEU A 158 13.07 -6.56 -1.44
N LEU A 159 13.76 -7.69 -1.56
CA LEU A 159 13.94 -8.40 -2.82
C LEU A 159 12.60 -8.80 -3.45
N ALA A 160 11.66 -9.32 -2.63
CA ALA A 160 10.32 -9.64 -3.09
C ALA A 160 9.55 -8.40 -3.59
N GLY A 161 9.73 -7.24 -2.95
CA GLY A 161 9.15 -5.96 -3.35
C GLY A 161 9.62 -5.46 -4.72
N ILE A 162 10.78 -5.88 -5.21
CA ILE A 162 11.33 -5.50 -6.53
C ILE A 162 10.67 -6.33 -7.66
N VAL A 163 10.16 -7.53 -7.37
CA VAL A 163 9.61 -8.44 -8.39
C VAL A 163 8.45 -7.81 -9.20
N PRO A 164 7.42 -7.20 -8.58
CA PRO A 164 6.35 -6.55 -9.33
C PRO A 164 6.87 -5.43 -10.25
N LEU A 165 7.78 -4.59 -9.75
CA LEU A 165 8.42 -3.51 -10.55
C LEU A 165 9.17 -4.09 -11.76
N PHE A 166 9.93 -5.17 -11.54
CA PHE A 166 10.69 -5.84 -12.58
C PHE A 166 9.78 -6.47 -13.65
N THR A 167 8.68 -7.12 -13.26
CA THR A 167 7.70 -7.69 -14.21
C THR A 167 7.06 -6.62 -15.10
N LEU A 168 6.72 -5.47 -14.51
CA LEU A 168 6.16 -4.30 -15.19
C LEU A 168 7.15 -3.74 -16.23
N TYR A 169 8.41 -3.58 -15.82
CA TYR A 169 9.49 -3.10 -16.67
C TYR A 169 9.79 -4.05 -17.85
N ARG A 170 9.73 -5.37 -17.63
CA ARG A 170 9.94 -6.38 -18.68
C ARG A 170 8.76 -6.45 -19.66
N SER A 171 7.52 -6.28 -19.18
CA SER A 171 6.32 -6.28 -20.01
C SER A 171 6.34 -5.15 -21.05
N GLY A 172 6.74 -3.93 -20.65
CA GLY A 172 6.86 -2.78 -21.54
C GLY A 172 7.88 -2.98 -22.68
N ARG A 173 8.96 -3.74 -22.45
CA ARG A 173 9.96 -4.04 -23.49
C ARG A 173 9.48 -5.08 -24.51
N LYS A 174 8.74 -6.09 -24.07
CA LYS A 174 8.22 -7.15 -24.96
C LYS A 174 7.17 -6.61 -25.95
N ALA A 175 6.34 -5.66 -25.53
CA ALA A 175 5.36 -5.01 -26.42
C ALA A 175 6.04 -4.26 -27.59
N ARG A 176 7.14 -3.53 -27.29
CA ARG A 176 7.91 -2.81 -28.31
C ARG A 176 8.61 -3.73 -29.31
N LEU A 177 9.16 -4.86 -28.83
CA LEU A 177 9.83 -5.85 -29.68
C LEU A 177 8.86 -6.58 -30.62
N LYS A 178 7.67 -6.97 -30.14
CA LYS A 178 6.65 -7.61 -30.97
C LYS A 178 6.17 -6.72 -32.11
N GLN A 179 6.12 -5.42 -31.87
CA GLN A 179 5.68 -4.43 -32.86
C GLN A 179 6.79 -4.13 -33.89
N ALA A 180 8.06 -4.14 -33.48
CA ALA A 180 9.20 -4.04 -34.39
C ALA A 180 9.32 -5.26 -35.33
N TRP A 181 9.04 -6.48 -34.83
CA TRP A 181 9.05 -7.70 -35.63
C TRP A 181 7.86 -7.85 -36.59
N LYS A 182 6.74 -7.18 -36.32
CA LYS A 182 5.56 -7.22 -37.20
C LYS A 182 5.66 -6.22 -38.37
N ASN A 183 6.57 -5.25 -38.24
CA ASN A 183 6.81 -4.18 -39.22
C ASN A 183 8.13 -4.40 -40.00
N ALA A 184 8.82 -5.52 -39.79
CA ALA A 184 10.00 -5.98 -40.52
C ALA A 184 9.62 -7.19 -41.36
#